data_AF-A0A820XX87-F1
#
_entry.id   AF-A0A820XX87-F1
#
_cell.length_a   1.000
_cell.length_b   1.000
_cell.length_c   1.000
_cell.angle_alpha   90.00
_cell.angle_beta   90.00
_cell.angle_gamma   90.00
#
_symmetry.space_group_name_H-M   'P 1'
#
loop_
_entity.id
_entity.type
_entity.pdbx_description
1 polymer ?
#
loop_
_entity_poly.entity_id
_entity_poly.type
_entity_poly.pdbx_seq_one_letter_code
_entity_poly.pdbx_strand_id
1 'polypeptide(L)'
;MTYLLGDNWRDFFDVIICQARKPSFFGVEKRPFREIDVNKNSKSWNLVNKLEHGKVYVEGNLANLIEMTHWKGNDVLYIGDHIYGDLADLFLKYGWRTGAILEEVEVIK
;
A
#
# COMPACT_ATOMS: atom_id res chain seq x y z
N MET A 1 -8.93 -8.08 8.57
CA MET A 1 -8.00 -9.13 8.12
C MET A 1 -8.10 -10.40 8.96
N THR A 2 -8.15 -10.34 10.30
CA THR A 2 -8.34 -11.54 11.14
C THR A 2 -9.48 -12.45 10.70
N TYR A 3 -10.63 -11.88 10.37
CA TYR A 3 -11.78 -12.65 9.86
C TYR A 3 -11.49 -13.44 8.56
N LEU A 4 -10.62 -12.91 7.67
CA LEU A 4 -10.34 -13.51 6.37
C LEU A 4 -9.13 -14.46 6.38
N LEU A 5 -8.08 -14.12 7.15
CA LEU A 5 -6.77 -14.77 7.09
C LEU A 5 -6.29 -15.32 8.44
N GLY A 6 -7.09 -15.19 9.51
CA GLY A 6 -6.73 -15.59 10.88
C GLY A 6 -5.86 -14.58 11.62
N ASP A 7 -5.49 -14.90 12.86
CA ASP A 7 -4.78 -13.97 13.77
C ASP A 7 -3.38 -13.58 13.29
N ASN A 8 -2.70 -14.49 12.59
CA ASN A 8 -1.34 -14.31 12.08
C ASN A 8 -1.30 -13.72 10.66
N TRP A 9 -2.37 -13.04 10.22
CA TRP A 9 -2.47 -12.52 8.85
C TRP A 9 -1.31 -11.58 8.45
N ARG A 10 -0.63 -10.98 9.44
CA ARG A 10 0.48 -10.06 9.19
C ARG A 10 1.69 -10.76 8.57
N ASP A 11 1.85 -12.06 8.80
CA ASP A 11 2.98 -12.85 8.31
C ASP A 11 2.94 -13.03 6.78
N PHE A 12 1.77 -12.83 6.16
CA PHE A 12 1.61 -12.86 4.70
C PHE A 12 2.11 -11.59 3.99
N PHE A 13 2.47 -10.55 4.74
CA PHE A 13 2.80 -9.24 4.17
C PHE A 13 4.18 -8.76 4.64
N ASP A 14 5.09 -8.49 3.70
CA ASP A 14 6.38 -7.87 3.99
C ASP A 14 6.22 -6.44 4.53
N VAL A 15 5.23 -5.71 4.02
CA VAL A 15 4.94 -4.31 4.35
C VAL A 15 3.44 -4.13 4.51
N ILE A 16 3.01 -3.54 5.62
CA ILE A 16 1.60 -3.20 5.88
C ILE A 16 1.46 -1.69 6.00
N ILE A 17 0.71 -1.08 5.08
CA ILE A 17 0.40 0.36 5.10
C ILE A 17 -1.12 0.53 5.17
N CYS A 18 -1.59 1.22 6.19
CA CYS A 18 -3.00 1.57 6.39
C CYS A 18 -3.20 3.08 6.18
N GLN A 19 -4.44 3.52 5.96
CA GLN A 19 -4.75 4.96 5.78
C GLN A 19 -3.80 5.68 4.79
N ALA A 20 -3.48 5.02 3.67
CA ALA A 20 -2.59 5.60 2.65
C ALA A 20 -3.14 6.90 2.03
N ARG A 21 -4.46 7.14 2.14
CA ARG A 21 -5.17 8.31 1.55
C ARG A 21 -5.00 8.37 0.04
N LYS A 22 -5.32 7.27 -0.63
CA LYS A 22 -5.41 7.25 -2.10
C LYS A 22 -6.47 8.27 -2.56
N PRO A 23 -6.25 9.03 -3.65
CA PRO A 23 -5.13 8.93 -4.58
C PRO A 23 -3.87 9.70 -4.17
N SER A 24 -3.91 10.51 -3.10
CA SER A 24 -2.77 11.36 -2.69
C SER A 24 -1.48 10.58 -2.44
N PHE A 25 -1.56 9.31 -2.03
CA PHE A 25 -0.41 8.41 -1.90
C PHE A 25 0.45 8.30 -3.17
N PHE A 26 -0.19 8.32 -4.34
CA PHE A 26 0.46 8.22 -5.66
C PHE A 26 0.83 9.59 -6.23
N GLY A 27 0.37 10.66 -5.58
CA GLY A 27 0.55 12.03 -6.03
C GLY A 27 1.90 12.64 -5.66
N VAL A 28 2.01 13.95 -5.91
CA VAL A 28 3.23 14.74 -5.64
C VAL A 28 3.41 15.06 -4.14
N GLU A 29 2.33 15.01 -3.34
CA GLU A 29 2.36 15.31 -1.92
C GLU A 29 3.17 14.25 -1.15
N LYS A 30 4.27 14.66 -0.52
CA LYS A 30 5.16 13.77 0.23
C LYS A 30 4.83 13.77 1.72
N ARG A 31 3.83 13.00 2.12
CA ARG A 31 3.62 12.70 3.54
C ARG A 31 4.61 11.63 4.01
N PRO A 32 5.23 11.78 5.19
CA PRO A 32 6.10 10.75 5.73
C PRO A 32 5.27 9.55 6.23
N PHE A 33 5.88 8.37 6.20
CA PHE A 33 5.32 7.21 6.90
C PHE A 33 5.36 7.43 8.42
N ARG A 34 4.35 6.92 9.12
CA ARG A 34 4.31 6.85 10.58
C ARG A 34 4.06 5.41 11.01
N GLU A 35 4.87 4.90 11.93
CA GLU A 35 4.64 3.59 12.54
C GLU A 35 3.49 3.68 13.56
N ILE A 36 2.60 2.69 13.58
CA ILE A 36 1.60 2.53 14.63
C ILE A 36 2.10 1.50 15.64
N ASP A 37 2.16 1.89 16.91
CA ASP A 37 2.28 0.94 18.00
C ASP A 37 0.92 0.25 18.15
N VAL A 38 0.83 -1.00 17.66
CA VAL A 38 -0.42 -1.79 17.63
C VAL A 38 -0.96 -2.02 19.04
N ASN A 39 -0.09 -2.10 20.06
CA ASN A 39 -0.50 -2.35 21.44
C ASN A 39 -1.09 -1.10 22.09
N LYS A 40 -0.56 0.08 21.74
CA LYS A 40 -1.00 1.38 22.28
C LYS A 40 -2.00 2.10 21.39
N ASN A 41 -2.24 1.57 20.19
CA ASN A 41 -3.02 2.19 19.12
C ASN A 41 -2.64 3.67 18.88
N SER A 42 -1.34 3.98 18.97
CA SER A 42 -0.81 5.33 18.91
C SER A 42 0.22 5.47 17.81
N LYS A 43 0.22 6.60 17.11
CA LYS A 43 1.26 6.92 16.11
C LYS A 43 2.59 7.19 16.82
N SER A 44 3.63 6.52 16.38
CA SER A 44 5.00 6.88 16.72
C SER A 44 5.40 8.14 15.94
N TRP A 45 6.01 9.09 16.65
CA TRP A 45 6.55 10.32 16.06
C TRP A 45 7.96 10.13 15.47
N ASN A 46 8.53 8.94 15.64
CA ASN A 46 9.82 8.60 15.06
C ASN A 46 9.76 8.69 13.53
N LEU A 47 10.89 9.06 12.95
CA LEU A 47 11.06 9.02 11.50
C LEU A 47 11.12 7.56 11.05
N VAL A 48 10.31 7.20 10.07
CA VAL A 48 10.37 5.90 9.41
C VAL A 48 11.35 6.03 8.25
N ASN A 49 12.53 5.42 8.39
CA ASN A 49 13.57 5.35 7.36
C ASN A 49 13.64 3.97 6.67
N LYS A 50 13.02 2.95 7.25
CA LYS A 50 12.94 1.60 6.73
C LYS A 50 11.58 0.98 7.07
N LEU A 51 11.08 0.15 6.16
CA LEU A 51 9.89 -0.66 6.36
C LEU A 51 10.33 -2.05 6.84
N GLU A 52 9.77 -2.51 7.96
CA GLU A 52 10.14 -3.78 8.59
C GLU A 52 8.93 -4.71 8.66
N HIS A 53 9.18 -6.01 8.49
CA HIS A 53 8.16 -7.04 8.56
C HIS A 53 7.45 -7.05 9.92
N GLY A 54 6.14 -7.31 9.92
CA GLY A 54 5.30 -7.34 11.11
C GLY A 54 4.89 -5.95 11.66
N LYS A 55 5.52 -4.86 11.20
CA LYS A 55 5.14 -3.50 11.57
C LYS A 55 4.00 -2.96 10.72
N VAL A 56 3.23 -2.05 11.30
CA VAL A 56 2.10 -1.38 10.63
C VAL A 56 2.42 0.09 10.48
N TYR A 57 2.32 0.59 9.25
CA TYR A 57 2.56 1.98 8.91
C TYR A 57 1.27 2.67 8.49
N VAL A 58 1.23 4.00 8.63
CA VAL A 58 0.16 4.83 8.08
C VAL A 58 0.67 6.00 7.27
N GLU A 59 -0.20 6.52 6.41
CA GLU A 59 0.08 7.62 5.50
C GLU A 59 1.19 7.25 4.51
N GLY A 60 2.22 8.07 4.37
CA GLY A 60 3.31 7.85 3.43
C GLY A 60 3.01 8.31 2.00
N ASN A 61 3.90 7.90 1.09
CA ASN A 61 3.80 8.16 -0.34
C ASN A 61 4.54 7.08 -1.14
N LEU A 62 4.15 6.90 -2.41
CA LEU A 62 4.71 5.88 -3.29
C LEU A 62 6.22 6.08 -3.53
N ALA A 63 6.69 7.33 -3.66
CA ALA A 63 8.10 7.59 -3.94
C ALA A 63 9.01 7.06 -2.82
N ASN A 64 8.65 7.29 -1.56
CA ASN A 64 9.38 6.72 -0.42
C ASN A 64 9.20 5.20 -0.32
N LEU A 65 8.03 4.65 -0.67
CA LEU A 65 7.86 3.19 -0.72
C LEU A 65 8.86 2.56 -1.71
N ILE A 66 8.95 3.09 -2.93
CA ILE A 66 9.88 2.61 -3.96
C ILE A 66 11.34 2.81 -3.53
N GLU A 67 11.64 3.92 -2.88
CA GLU A 67 12.99 4.19 -2.36
C GLU A 67 13.40 3.18 -1.28
N MET A 68 12.50 2.84 -0.35
CA MET A 68 12.79 1.93 0.76
C MET A 68 12.75 0.45 0.37
N THR A 69 11.91 0.06 -0.60
CA THR A 69 11.71 -1.34 -0.99
C THR A 69 12.47 -1.73 -2.26
N HIS A 70 12.85 -0.74 -3.07
CA HIS A 70 13.42 -0.92 -4.40
C HIS A 70 12.51 -1.66 -5.40
N TRP A 71 11.22 -1.81 -5.10
CA TRP A 71 10.22 -2.40 -6.00
C TRP A 71 9.95 -1.48 -7.19
N LYS A 72 10.32 -1.90 -8.41
CA LYS A 72 10.31 -1.04 -9.61
C LYS A 72 9.83 -1.78 -10.85
N GLY A 73 9.25 -1.01 -11.78
CA GLY A 73 8.92 -1.46 -13.12
C GLY A 73 8.01 -2.69 -13.15
N ASN A 74 8.31 -3.59 -14.09
CA ASN A 74 7.47 -4.75 -14.39
C ASN A 74 7.48 -5.82 -13.28
N ASP A 75 8.36 -5.72 -12.29
CA ASP A 75 8.40 -6.66 -11.17
C ASP A 75 7.30 -6.41 -10.14
N VAL A 76 6.53 -5.31 -10.30
CA VAL A 76 5.44 -4.95 -9.41
C VAL A 76 4.09 -5.09 -10.11
N LEU A 77 3.17 -5.77 -9.45
CA LEU A 77 1.75 -5.86 -9.83
C LEU A 77 0.91 -5.22 -8.74
N TYR A 78 0.24 -4.11 -9.06
CA TYR A 78 -0.74 -3.49 -8.16
C TYR A 78 -2.14 -4.01 -8.49
N ILE A 79 -2.83 -4.53 -7.47
CA ILE A 79 -4.19 -5.06 -7.58
C ILE A 79 -5.13 -4.18 -6.76
N GLY A 80 -6.22 -3.72 -7.35
CA GLY A 80 -7.22 -2.91 -6.67
C GLY A 80 -8.53 -2.80 -7.44
N ASP A 81 -9.58 -2.33 -6.77
CA ASP A 81 -10.93 -2.12 -7.32
C ASP A 81 -11.12 -0.72 -7.93
N HIS A 82 -10.37 0.26 -7.44
CA HIS A 82 -10.45 1.65 -7.91
C HIS A 82 -9.59 1.91 -9.17
N ILE A 83 -10.21 1.76 -10.34
CA ILE A 83 -9.54 1.89 -11.66
C ILE A 83 -8.92 3.28 -11.89
N TYR A 84 -9.71 4.35 -11.67
CA TYR A 84 -9.38 5.68 -12.17
C TYR A 84 -8.40 6.48 -11.29
N GLY A 85 -8.38 6.24 -9.98
CA GLY A 85 -7.54 6.99 -9.03
C GLY A 85 -6.12 6.42 -8.86
N ASP A 86 -5.95 5.12 -9.11
CA ASP A 86 -4.75 4.39 -8.70
C ASP A 86 -3.95 3.82 -9.88
N LEU A 87 -4.58 3.41 -10.98
CA LEU A 87 -3.93 2.52 -11.96
C LEU A 87 -3.15 3.24 -13.07
N ALA A 88 -3.67 4.34 -13.60
CA ALA A 88 -3.08 5.00 -14.76
C ALA A 88 -1.70 5.61 -14.46
N ASP A 89 -1.58 6.28 -13.31
CA ASP A 89 -0.33 6.93 -12.88
C ASP A 89 0.77 5.91 -12.53
N LEU A 90 0.40 4.78 -11.92
CA LEU A 90 1.32 3.69 -11.60
C LEU A 90 1.95 3.08 -12.86
N PHE A 91 1.11 2.82 -13.88
CA PHE A 91 1.59 2.31 -15.16
C PHE A 91 2.44 3.34 -15.90
N LEU A 92 1.94 4.57 -16.08
CA LEU A 92 2.59 5.59 -16.91
C LEU A 92 3.88 6.15 -16.29
N LYS A 93 3.92 6.35 -14.97
CA LYS A 93 5.07 7.02 -14.31
C LYS A 93 6.08 6.02 -13.73
N TYR A 94 5.64 4.84 -13.30
CA TYR A 94 6.47 3.89 -12.56
C TYR A 94 6.63 2.53 -13.27
N GLY A 95 5.91 2.29 -14.36
CA GLY A 95 5.99 1.06 -15.14
C GLY A 95 5.45 -0.16 -14.40
N TRP A 96 4.62 0.04 -13.38
CA TRP A 96 4.02 -1.07 -12.63
C TRP A 96 2.91 -1.71 -13.47
N ARG A 97 2.80 -3.03 -13.39
CA ARG A 97 1.63 -3.75 -13.92
C ARG A 97 0.44 -3.51 -13.01
N THR A 98 -0.76 -3.43 -13.58
CA THR A 98 -1.99 -3.17 -12.84
C THR A 98 -3.04 -4.23 -13.15
N GLY A 99 -3.75 -4.67 -12.11
CA GLY A 99 -4.90 -5.57 -12.20
C GLY A 99 -6.09 -4.94 -11.50
N ALA A 100 -7.21 -4.80 -12.22
CA ALA A 100 -8.46 -4.30 -11.65
C ALA A 100 -9.32 -5.46 -11.13
N ILE A 101 -9.87 -5.33 -9.92
CA ILE A 101 -10.92 -6.22 -9.41
C ILE A 101 -12.27 -5.57 -9.74
N LEU A 102 -13.11 -6.28 -10.49
CA LEU A 102 -14.43 -5.83 -10.92
C LEU A 102 -15.49 -6.81 -10.43
N GLU A 103 -16.10 -6.53 -9.28
CA GLU A 103 -17.14 -7.38 -8.71
C GLU A 103 -18.38 -7.48 -9.61
N GLU A 104 -18.71 -6.42 -10.35
CA GLU A 104 -19.91 -6.35 -11.19
C GLU A 104 -19.87 -7.28 -12.42
N VAL A 105 -18.68 -7.73 -12.85
CA VAL A 105 -18.53 -8.59 -14.02
C VAL A 105 -19.05 -10.01 -13.74
N GLU A 106 -19.12 -10.44 -12.48
CA GLU A 106 -19.65 -11.76 -12.11
C GLU A 106 -21.16 -11.91 -12.33
N VAL A 107 -21.90 -10.79 -12.43
CA VAL A 107 -23.36 -10.76 -12.61
C VAL A 107 -23.78 -10.94 -14.07
N ILE A 108 -22.83 -10.89 -15.02
CA ILE A 108 -23.08 -11.18 -16.44
C ILE A 108 -22.92 -12.69 -16.67
N LYS A 109 -23.91 -13.48 -16.25
CA LYS A 109 -24.09 -14.88 -16.64
C LYS A 109 -25.50 -15.11 -17.18
#